data_AF-A0A354GZ18-F1
#
_entry.id   AF-A0A354GZ18-F1
#
_cell.length_a   1.000
_cell.length_b   1.000
_cell.length_c   1.000
_cell.angle_alpha   90.00
_cell.angle_beta   90.00
_cell.angle_gamma   90.00
#
_symmetry.space_group_name_H-M   'P 1'
#
loop_
_entity.id
_entity.type
_entity.pdbx_description
1 polymer ?
#
loop_
_entity_poly.entity_id
_entity_poly.type
_entity_poly.pdbx_seq_one_letter_code
_entity_poly.pdbx_strand_id
1 'polypeptide(L)'
;MVRGARPPAHLETTFTPPKKAADPYNLRALNRILHATGRLPLGETPERPQAGETATARWVLTTLIRRKALRLRHPHALRDGVNGRFCLELCATLGEGSAEAEAVRAIFARGLEQRPRQRYDVFPDMRKAFPLALTPAGRARFLVYLLETAKHFLPLTDEEILWFHVYNAEDPYQGLVTTYLLTPSWQERFPDGLTRFGWDRLREWVRREYRVAGAWLNKLPAPRTHDAIEECLLDRIAGSMGRPTSSEPEADLLGANIIAHFRYPSGLMEASLNTVRALETAGVRRSCRDLPAGVYHGCAGDRSDCLGLEPYDFTLLHMAPEPLVEMCYPLAGLWRRPDIYRIAVWYWELEAAPPEWARHAALLNEVWAPTTFIHRALSRIMPVPVVPMLPGMLPPVAPDNMPRGRFGLDPSKFLFLFLFDMNSVMERKNPLATVAAFRQAFGGSRDVQLAIKVSRGQADPESFARLQQACDEAGCVLIDRVLSREESYGLLNLCDAYVSLHRSEGFGLTMAEAMFFGKPVIATGYSGNLDFMSADNSILIPYEMTPLQQDYAVYRQGSLWADPSVPAAAKAMRRLVEQPLVAQSLGERARRDVAETLSLEAYGRRMRKRLSELTRGAAARRAAA
;
A
#
# COMPACT_ATOMS: atom_id res chain seq x y z
N MET A 1 -3.04 -5.59 -28.39
CA MET A 1 -3.84 -6.58 -29.16
C MET A 1 -3.33 -6.56 -30.58
N VAL A 2 -2.97 -7.72 -31.13
CA VAL A 2 -2.79 -7.90 -32.57
C VAL A 2 -4.07 -7.42 -33.26
N ARG A 3 -3.94 -6.64 -34.35
CA ARG A 3 -5.09 -6.14 -35.11
C ARG A 3 -6.04 -7.31 -35.43
N GLY A 4 -7.29 -7.23 -34.98
CA GLY A 4 -8.36 -8.16 -35.38
C GLY A 4 -8.87 -9.16 -34.34
N ALA A 5 -8.27 -9.27 -33.15
CA ALA A 5 -8.86 -10.08 -32.08
C ALA A 5 -10.08 -9.37 -31.47
N ARG A 6 -11.25 -10.04 -31.42
CA ARG A 6 -12.40 -9.56 -30.63
C ARG A 6 -11.98 -9.47 -29.16
N PRO A 7 -12.35 -8.41 -28.42
CA PRO A 7 -12.10 -8.37 -27.00
C PRO A 7 -12.86 -9.54 -26.32
N PRO A 8 -12.38 -10.04 -25.18
CA PRO A 8 -13.13 -11.00 -24.36
C PRO A 8 -14.59 -10.57 -24.18
N ALA A 9 -15.53 -11.51 -24.07
CA ALA A 9 -16.96 -11.22 -23.96
C ALA A 9 -17.28 -10.26 -22.80
N HIS A 10 -16.52 -10.31 -21.69
CA HIS A 10 -16.66 -9.39 -20.56
C HIS A 10 -16.16 -7.96 -20.81
N LEU A 11 -15.60 -7.68 -21.99
CA LEU A 11 -15.09 -6.38 -22.44
C LEU A 11 -15.76 -5.90 -23.75
N GLU A 12 -16.70 -6.66 -24.31
CA GLU A 12 -17.52 -6.23 -25.45
C GLU A 12 -18.58 -5.20 -25.01
N THR A 13 -18.87 -4.24 -25.89
CA THR A 13 -19.93 -3.23 -25.71
C THR A 13 -20.84 -3.28 -26.93
N THR A 14 -22.15 -3.31 -26.74
CA THR A 14 -23.10 -3.33 -27.86
C THR A 14 -23.30 -1.95 -28.49
N PHE A 15 -22.96 -0.88 -27.78
CA PHE A 15 -23.11 0.49 -28.23
C PHE A 15 -21.75 1.16 -28.56
N THR A 16 -21.65 1.80 -29.73
CA THR A 16 -20.51 2.65 -30.08
C THR A 16 -20.91 4.12 -29.91
N PRO A 17 -20.22 4.91 -29.06
CA PRO A 17 -20.61 6.29 -28.83
C PRO A 17 -20.34 7.16 -30.07
N PRO A 18 -21.23 8.13 -30.39
CA PRO A 18 -21.04 9.02 -31.54
C PRO A 18 -19.79 9.91 -31.36
N LYS A 19 -19.14 10.35 -32.45
CA LYS A 19 -17.95 11.24 -32.36
C LYS A 19 -18.15 12.49 -31.49
N LYS A 20 -19.36 13.05 -31.46
CA LYS A 20 -19.75 14.20 -30.62
C LYS A 20 -19.94 13.87 -29.13
N ALA A 21 -20.00 12.60 -28.75
CA ALA A 21 -19.99 12.14 -27.35
C ALA A 21 -18.60 12.25 -26.69
N ALA A 22 -17.59 12.73 -27.42
CA ALA A 22 -16.30 13.06 -26.84
C ALA A 22 -16.37 14.27 -25.87
N ASP A 23 -17.36 15.16 -25.99
CA ASP A 23 -17.53 16.29 -25.06
C ASP A 23 -18.34 15.87 -23.81
N PRO A 24 -17.69 15.75 -22.63
CA PRO A 24 -18.32 15.30 -21.39
C PRO A 24 -19.28 16.33 -20.80
N TYR A 25 -19.25 17.57 -21.33
CA TYR A 25 -20.13 18.65 -20.91
C TYR A 25 -21.29 18.88 -21.90
N ASN A 26 -21.48 17.97 -22.86
CA ASN A 26 -22.64 17.97 -23.73
C ASN A 26 -23.76 17.09 -23.14
N LEU A 27 -24.67 17.72 -22.38
CA LEU A 27 -25.78 17.03 -21.71
C LEU A 27 -26.62 16.17 -22.66
N ARG A 28 -26.89 16.64 -23.89
CA ARG A 28 -27.67 15.88 -24.89
C ARG A 28 -26.91 14.64 -25.39
N ALA A 29 -25.58 14.71 -25.48
CA ALA A 29 -24.78 13.55 -25.86
C ALA A 29 -24.74 12.54 -24.70
N LEU A 30 -24.54 13.01 -23.47
CA LEU A 30 -24.49 12.16 -22.27
C LEU A 30 -25.83 11.46 -22.01
N ASN A 31 -26.96 12.17 -22.11
CA ASN A 31 -28.29 11.58 -21.95
C ASN A 31 -28.63 10.56 -23.05
N ARG A 32 -28.09 10.71 -24.26
CA ARG A 32 -28.23 9.68 -25.30
C ARG A 32 -27.47 8.40 -24.94
N ILE A 33 -26.29 8.50 -24.34
CA ILE A 33 -25.54 7.34 -23.84
C ILE A 33 -26.31 6.67 -22.69
N LEU A 34 -26.77 7.46 -21.72
CA LEU A 34 -27.54 6.96 -20.59
C LEU A 34 -28.78 6.20 -21.07
N HIS A 35 -29.58 6.81 -21.95
CA HIS A 35 -30.73 6.15 -22.56
C HIS A 35 -30.36 4.86 -23.31
N ALA A 36 -29.32 4.88 -24.15
CA ALA A 36 -28.87 3.70 -24.90
C ALA A 36 -28.39 2.55 -23.99
N THR A 37 -27.92 2.87 -22.78
CA THR A 37 -27.47 1.90 -21.78
C THR A 37 -28.53 1.58 -20.72
N GLY A 38 -29.78 2.00 -20.92
CA GLY A 38 -30.90 1.74 -20.00
C GLY A 38 -30.80 2.48 -18.66
N ARG A 39 -30.15 3.65 -18.63
CA ARG A 39 -29.90 4.46 -17.43
C ARG A 39 -30.72 5.73 -17.42
N LEU A 40 -31.00 6.22 -16.22
CA LEU A 40 -31.75 7.45 -16.02
C LEU A 40 -30.96 8.65 -16.58
N PRO A 41 -31.60 9.55 -17.36
CA PRO A 41 -30.94 10.74 -17.87
C PRO A 41 -30.62 11.73 -16.75
N LEU A 42 -29.61 12.57 -16.95
CA LEU A 42 -29.39 13.76 -16.14
C LEU A 42 -30.46 14.82 -16.50
N GLY A 43 -31.24 15.23 -15.50
CA GLY A 43 -32.41 16.09 -15.66
C GLY A 43 -32.09 17.60 -15.66
N GLU A 44 -33.10 18.40 -15.33
CA GLU A 44 -32.93 19.82 -15.05
C GLU A 44 -32.14 20.04 -13.75
N THR A 45 -31.52 21.20 -13.61
CA THR A 45 -30.82 21.58 -12.36
C THR A 45 -31.83 22.23 -11.42
N PRO A 46 -32.33 21.54 -10.38
CA PRO A 46 -33.13 22.22 -9.35
C PRO A 46 -32.27 23.26 -8.62
N GLU A 47 -32.90 24.24 -7.98
CA GLU A 47 -32.17 25.28 -7.23
C GLU A 47 -31.32 24.69 -6.09
N ARG A 48 -31.79 23.59 -5.48
CA ARG A 48 -31.14 22.87 -4.38
C ARG A 48 -31.06 21.36 -4.66
N PRO A 49 -30.05 20.64 -4.13
CA PRO A 49 -30.00 19.19 -4.22
C PRO A 49 -31.15 18.57 -3.42
N GLN A 50 -31.74 17.50 -3.94
CA GLN A 50 -32.71 16.70 -3.18
C GLN A 50 -31.97 15.81 -2.17
N ALA A 51 -32.70 15.34 -1.15
CA ALA A 51 -32.14 14.47 -0.13
C ALA A 51 -31.55 13.18 -0.73
N GLY A 52 -30.41 12.77 -0.19
CA GLY A 52 -29.71 11.55 -0.56
C GLY A 52 -28.49 11.78 -1.46
N GLU A 53 -27.57 10.82 -1.38
CA GLU A 53 -26.26 10.91 -2.04
C GLU A 53 -26.37 10.94 -3.56
N THR A 54 -27.21 10.06 -4.12
CA THR A 54 -27.45 9.96 -5.56
C THR A 54 -27.97 11.26 -6.15
N ALA A 55 -28.95 11.87 -5.49
CA ALA A 55 -29.54 13.12 -5.95
C ALA A 55 -28.52 14.28 -5.85
N THR A 56 -27.75 14.33 -4.76
CA THR A 56 -26.71 15.34 -4.55
C THR A 56 -25.60 15.22 -5.61
N ALA A 57 -25.08 14.02 -5.87
CA ALA A 57 -24.05 13.80 -6.89
C ALA A 57 -24.55 14.18 -8.29
N ARG A 58 -25.77 13.77 -8.66
CA ARG A 58 -26.38 14.16 -9.95
C ARG A 58 -26.61 15.66 -10.05
N TRP A 59 -26.98 16.34 -8.96
CA TRP A 59 -27.13 17.79 -8.93
C TRP A 59 -25.80 18.51 -9.19
N VAL A 60 -24.73 18.09 -8.51
CA VAL A 60 -23.37 18.65 -8.73
C VAL A 60 -22.95 18.50 -10.19
N LEU A 61 -23.05 17.28 -10.74
CA LEU A 61 -22.68 16.99 -12.13
C LEU A 61 -23.50 17.81 -13.12
N THR A 62 -24.83 17.87 -12.94
CA THR A 62 -25.72 18.62 -13.84
C THR A 62 -25.43 20.12 -13.77
N THR A 63 -25.15 20.66 -12.57
CA THR A 63 -24.75 22.05 -12.35
C THR A 63 -23.47 22.38 -13.10
N LEU A 64 -22.43 21.54 -12.96
CA LEU A 64 -21.15 21.71 -13.64
C LEU A 64 -21.28 21.62 -15.18
N ILE A 65 -22.06 20.66 -15.67
CA ILE A 65 -22.27 20.42 -17.11
C ILE A 65 -23.02 21.59 -17.76
N ARG A 66 -24.09 22.10 -17.12
CA ARG A 66 -24.96 23.13 -17.72
C ARG A 66 -24.42 24.56 -17.55
N ARG A 67 -23.73 24.86 -16.44
CA ARG A 67 -23.26 26.22 -16.14
C ARG A 67 -21.86 26.46 -16.71
N LYS A 68 -21.78 26.78 -18.00
CA LYS A 68 -20.49 27.06 -18.69
C LYS A 68 -19.63 28.11 -17.97
N ALA A 69 -20.21 29.20 -17.48
CA ALA A 69 -19.48 30.24 -16.76
C ALA A 69 -18.85 29.73 -15.46
N LEU A 70 -19.56 28.85 -14.73
CA LEU A 70 -19.05 28.22 -13.52
C LEU A 70 -17.87 27.28 -13.84
N ARG A 71 -18.00 26.45 -14.89
CA ARG A 71 -16.92 25.59 -15.37
C ARG A 71 -15.68 26.35 -15.82
N LEU A 72 -15.84 27.52 -16.46
CA LEU A 72 -14.69 28.33 -16.87
C LEU A 72 -13.94 28.94 -15.68
N ARG A 73 -14.64 29.26 -14.59
CA ARG A 73 -14.01 29.73 -13.33
C ARG A 73 -13.34 28.60 -12.55
N HIS A 74 -13.83 27.38 -12.69
CA HIS A 74 -13.34 26.19 -11.98
C HIS A 74 -12.95 25.07 -12.95
N PRO A 75 -11.78 25.15 -13.60
CA PRO A 75 -11.33 24.13 -14.57
C PRO A 75 -11.06 22.75 -13.94
N HIS A 76 -10.82 22.69 -12.63
CA HIS A 76 -10.58 21.48 -11.83
C HIS A 76 -11.69 21.26 -10.78
N ALA A 77 -12.94 21.56 -11.17
CA ALA A 77 -14.10 21.58 -10.29
C ALA A 77 -14.27 20.34 -9.41
N LEU A 78 -14.09 19.14 -9.97
CA LEU A 78 -14.17 17.88 -9.22
C LEU A 78 -12.81 17.50 -8.60
N ARG A 79 -11.70 17.78 -9.30
CA ARG A 79 -10.33 17.42 -8.88
C ARG A 79 -9.86 18.12 -7.60
N ASP A 80 -10.25 19.37 -7.38
CA ASP A 80 -9.83 20.13 -6.20
C ASP A 80 -10.48 19.61 -4.88
N GLY A 81 -11.45 18.70 -4.98
CA GLY A 81 -12.02 17.99 -3.84
C GLY A 81 -12.85 18.88 -2.90
N VAL A 82 -13.02 18.41 -1.64
CA VAL A 82 -13.87 19.05 -0.62
C VAL A 82 -13.41 20.46 -0.21
N ASN A 83 -12.11 20.72 -0.36
CA ASN A 83 -11.51 22.02 -0.08
C ASN A 83 -11.37 22.89 -1.34
N GLY A 84 -11.84 22.39 -2.49
CA GLY A 84 -11.78 23.07 -3.77
C GLY A 84 -12.76 24.24 -3.88
N ARG A 85 -12.37 25.27 -4.64
CA ARG A 85 -13.17 26.50 -4.81
C ARG A 85 -14.57 26.23 -5.34
N PHE A 86 -14.72 25.24 -6.21
CA PHE A 86 -16.03 24.85 -6.74
C PHE A 86 -16.95 24.30 -5.65
N CYS A 87 -16.47 23.34 -4.84
CA CYS A 87 -17.24 22.80 -3.71
C CYS A 87 -17.63 23.92 -2.74
N LEU A 88 -16.68 24.79 -2.39
CA LEU A 88 -16.93 25.92 -1.49
C LEU A 88 -17.96 26.90 -2.06
N GLU A 89 -17.91 27.24 -3.35
CA GLU A 89 -18.89 28.13 -3.98
C GLU A 89 -20.30 27.51 -4.03
N LEU A 90 -20.41 26.20 -4.28
CA LEU A 90 -21.69 25.49 -4.20
C LEU A 90 -22.27 25.53 -2.79
N CYS A 91 -21.45 25.24 -1.76
CA CYS A 91 -21.87 25.29 -0.36
C CYS A 91 -22.30 26.71 0.04
N ALA A 92 -21.55 27.73 -0.34
CA ALA A 92 -21.91 29.13 -0.07
C ALA A 92 -23.24 29.52 -0.74
N THR A 93 -23.49 29.05 -1.96
CA THR A 93 -24.75 29.28 -2.67
C THR A 93 -25.95 28.61 -1.99
N LEU A 94 -25.74 27.46 -1.35
CA LEU A 94 -26.78 26.72 -0.62
C LEU A 94 -26.99 27.25 0.82
N GLY A 95 -26.07 28.06 1.33
CA GLY A 95 -26.00 28.51 2.72
C GLY A 95 -25.06 27.63 3.53
N GLU A 96 -23.99 28.21 4.08
CA GLU A 96 -23.03 27.46 4.90
C GLU A 96 -23.70 26.87 6.15
N GLY A 97 -23.39 25.61 6.46
CA GLY A 97 -24.00 24.87 7.56
C GLY A 97 -25.42 24.34 7.27
N SER A 98 -25.96 24.54 6.07
CA SER A 98 -27.18 23.85 5.65
C SER A 98 -26.92 22.35 5.44
N ALA A 99 -27.97 21.53 5.63
CA ALA A 99 -27.91 20.09 5.37
C ALA A 99 -27.52 19.79 3.92
N GLU A 100 -27.96 20.63 2.97
CA GLU A 100 -27.60 20.53 1.56
C GLU A 100 -26.11 20.83 1.32
N ALA A 101 -25.55 21.85 1.97
CA ALA A 101 -24.13 22.17 1.87
C ALA A 101 -23.26 21.06 2.50
N GLU A 102 -23.69 20.48 3.61
CA GLU A 102 -23.04 19.32 4.23
C GLU A 102 -23.10 18.09 3.33
N ALA A 103 -24.24 17.81 2.69
CA ALA A 103 -24.37 16.72 1.73
C ALA A 103 -23.42 16.90 0.53
N VAL A 104 -23.28 18.13 0.01
CA VAL A 104 -22.31 18.42 -1.06
C VAL A 104 -20.88 18.13 -0.58
N ARG A 105 -20.48 18.65 0.60
CA ARG A 105 -19.14 18.37 1.16
C ARG A 105 -18.90 16.88 1.34
N ALA A 106 -19.90 16.15 1.85
CA ALA A 106 -19.84 14.71 2.02
C ALA A 106 -19.61 14.00 0.68
N ILE A 107 -20.32 14.37 -0.39
CA ILE A 107 -20.11 13.81 -1.73
C ILE A 107 -18.68 14.05 -2.25
N PHE A 108 -18.13 15.26 -2.08
CA PHE A 108 -16.75 15.54 -2.46
C PHE A 108 -15.74 14.75 -1.62
N ALA A 109 -16.01 14.55 -0.33
CA ALA A 109 -15.16 13.77 0.57
C ALA A 109 -15.16 12.26 0.23
N ARG A 110 -16.19 11.76 -0.47
CA ARG A 110 -16.29 10.34 -0.83
C ARG A 110 -15.35 9.89 -1.95
N GLY A 111 -14.86 10.78 -2.81
CA GLY A 111 -13.99 10.42 -3.92
C GLY A 111 -14.65 9.43 -4.91
N LEU A 112 -15.82 9.79 -5.46
CA LEU A 112 -16.62 8.92 -6.33
C LEU A 112 -15.87 8.41 -7.58
N GLU A 113 -14.81 9.10 -8.01
CA GLU A 113 -13.94 8.70 -9.11
C GLU A 113 -13.03 7.50 -8.80
N GLN A 114 -12.76 7.21 -7.52
CA GLN A 114 -11.70 6.28 -7.12
C GLN A 114 -11.99 4.83 -7.53
N ARG A 115 -13.22 4.35 -7.31
CA ARG A 115 -13.58 2.95 -7.61
C ARG A 115 -13.58 2.65 -9.12
N PRO A 116 -14.15 3.50 -10.00
CA PRO A 116 -13.97 3.34 -11.45
C PRO A 116 -12.49 3.44 -11.87
N ARG A 117 -11.71 4.36 -11.30
CA ARG A 117 -10.28 4.51 -11.59
C ARG A 117 -9.49 3.25 -11.24
N GLN A 118 -9.70 2.70 -10.05
CA GLN A 118 -9.06 1.46 -9.60
C GLN A 118 -9.25 0.32 -10.62
N ARG A 119 -10.42 0.22 -11.26
CA ARG A 119 -10.69 -0.81 -12.27
C ARG A 119 -9.84 -0.64 -13.52
N TYR A 120 -9.54 0.58 -13.92
CA TYR A 120 -8.60 0.82 -14.98
C TYR A 120 -7.16 0.53 -14.54
N ASP A 121 -6.78 0.97 -13.34
CA ASP A 121 -5.39 0.92 -12.86
C ASP A 121 -4.89 -0.50 -12.55
N VAL A 122 -5.76 -1.37 -12.03
CA VAL A 122 -5.39 -2.70 -11.51
C VAL A 122 -5.42 -3.78 -12.59
N PHE A 123 -6.28 -3.66 -13.59
CA PHE A 123 -6.59 -4.76 -14.52
C PHE A 123 -5.84 -4.58 -15.86
N PRO A 124 -4.82 -5.42 -16.17
CA PRO A 124 -4.02 -5.27 -17.39
C PRO A 124 -4.82 -5.50 -18.68
N ASP A 125 -5.80 -6.38 -18.67
CA ASP A 125 -6.73 -6.61 -19.79
C ASP A 125 -7.58 -5.37 -20.08
N MET A 126 -8.01 -4.66 -19.04
CA MET A 126 -8.72 -3.38 -19.17
C MET A 126 -7.92 -2.35 -19.95
N ARG A 127 -6.67 -2.14 -19.54
CA ARG A 127 -5.74 -1.18 -20.19
C ARG A 127 -5.41 -1.58 -21.62
N LYS A 128 -5.34 -2.88 -21.90
CA LYS A 128 -5.17 -3.41 -23.27
C LYS A 128 -6.41 -3.17 -24.14
N ALA A 129 -7.62 -3.27 -23.58
CA ALA A 129 -8.87 -3.07 -24.32
C ALA A 129 -9.23 -1.60 -24.54
N PHE A 130 -8.92 -0.75 -23.56
CA PHE A 130 -9.23 0.68 -23.60
C PHE A 130 -7.97 1.54 -23.35
N PRO A 131 -6.94 1.47 -24.22
CA PRO A 131 -5.65 2.12 -23.98
C PRO A 131 -5.74 3.65 -23.84
N LEU A 132 -6.80 4.27 -24.36
CA LEU A 132 -7.05 5.71 -24.31
C LEU A 132 -8.22 6.09 -23.38
N ALA A 133 -8.63 5.20 -22.46
CA ALA A 133 -9.77 5.37 -21.56
C ALA A 133 -9.77 6.69 -20.78
N LEU A 134 -8.60 7.17 -20.38
CA LEU A 134 -8.44 8.39 -19.57
C LEU A 134 -8.29 9.67 -20.41
N THR A 135 -8.29 9.55 -21.74
CA THR A 135 -8.03 10.68 -22.65
C THR A 135 -9.30 11.12 -23.39
N PRO A 136 -9.34 12.36 -23.94
CA PRO A 136 -10.44 12.80 -24.80
C PRO A 136 -10.75 11.89 -25.99
N ALA A 137 -9.78 11.09 -26.44
CA ALA A 137 -9.93 10.20 -27.58
C ALA A 137 -10.64 8.88 -27.25
N GLY A 138 -10.62 8.41 -26.00
CA GLY A 138 -11.15 7.10 -25.61
C GLY A 138 -12.17 7.09 -24.48
N ARG A 139 -12.28 8.16 -23.68
CA ARG A 139 -13.15 8.20 -22.48
C ARG A 139 -14.63 7.90 -22.72
N ALA A 140 -15.18 8.28 -23.88
CA ALA A 140 -16.58 8.05 -24.19
C ALA A 140 -16.86 6.55 -24.41
N ARG A 141 -15.94 5.83 -25.06
CA ARG A 141 -16.06 4.39 -25.24
C ARG A 141 -15.90 3.64 -23.92
N PHE A 142 -15.00 4.11 -23.07
CA PHE A 142 -14.83 3.54 -21.73
C PHE A 142 -16.05 3.80 -20.83
N LEU A 143 -16.67 4.98 -20.91
CA LEU A 143 -17.94 5.27 -20.22
C LEU A 143 -19.04 4.27 -20.59
N VAL A 144 -19.22 3.97 -21.88
CA VAL A 144 -20.21 2.99 -22.33
C VAL A 144 -19.92 1.61 -21.72
N TYR A 145 -18.66 1.17 -21.77
CA TYR A 145 -18.22 -0.07 -21.14
C TYR A 145 -18.57 -0.13 -19.65
N LEU A 146 -18.31 0.96 -18.91
CA LEU A 146 -18.60 1.02 -17.49
C LEU A 146 -20.11 0.95 -17.20
N LEU A 147 -20.94 1.65 -17.98
CA LEU A 147 -22.40 1.69 -17.78
C LEU A 147 -23.13 0.41 -18.20
N GLU A 148 -22.60 -0.28 -19.22
CA GLU A 148 -23.22 -1.44 -19.86
C GLU A 148 -22.64 -2.74 -19.28
N THR A 149 -21.37 -3.00 -19.53
CA THR A 149 -20.75 -4.31 -19.33
C THR A 149 -20.21 -4.48 -17.91
N ALA A 150 -19.45 -3.49 -17.42
CA ALA A 150 -18.77 -3.59 -16.13
C ALA A 150 -19.73 -3.79 -14.95
N LYS A 151 -20.94 -3.20 -15.02
CA LYS A 151 -21.97 -3.29 -13.97
C LYS A 151 -22.49 -4.70 -13.70
N HIS A 152 -22.40 -5.61 -14.66
CA HIS A 152 -22.82 -7.00 -14.46
C HIS A 152 -21.91 -7.75 -13.48
N PHE A 153 -20.69 -7.27 -13.29
CA PHE A 153 -19.66 -7.94 -12.50
C PHE A 153 -19.12 -7.07 -11.36
N LEU A 154 -19.52 -5.80 -11.29
CA LEU A 154 -19.00 -4.82 -10.35
C LEU A 154 -20.12 -3.95 -9.75
N PRO A 155 -20.15 -3.76 -8.43
CA PRO A 155 -21.13 -2.89 -7.77
C PRO A 155 -20.72 -1.42 -7.87
N LEU A 156 -20.68 -0.87 -9.09
CA LEU A 156 -20.47 0.55 -9.36
C LEU A 156 -21.81 1.28 -9.54
N THR A 157 -21.98 2.42 -8.89
CA THR A 157 -23.16 3.28 -9.08
C THR A 157 -23.08 4.05 -10.41
N ASP A 158 -24.20 4.52 -10.95
CA ASP A 158 -24.16 5.39 -12.14
C ASP A 158 -23.40 6.69 -11.84
N GLU A 159 -23.53 7.19 -10.62
CA GLU A 159 -22.95 8.43 -10.14
C GLU A 159 -21.43 8.34 -10.07
N GLU A 160 -20.87 7.23 -9.56
CA GLU A 160 -19.42 6.97 -9.58
C GLU A 160 -18.89 7.02 -11.02
N ILE A 161 -19.56 6.36 -11.95
CA ILE A 161 -19.14 6.27 -13.36
C ILE A 161 -19.21 7.63 -14.05
N LEU A 162 -20.31 8.37 -13.86
CA LEU A 162 -20.50 9.69 -14.45
C LEU A 162 -19.54 10.72 -13.86
N TRP A 163 -19.32 10.67 -12.54
CA TRP A 163 -18.35 11.52 -11.85
C TRP A 163 -16.95 11.27 -12.37
N PHE A 164 -16.52 10.00 -12.46
CA PHE A 164 -15.25 9.62 -13.05
C PHE A 164 -15.10 10.12 -14.50
N HIS A 165 -16.15 10.04 -15.33
CA HIS A 165 -16.10 10.52 -16.70
C HIS A 165 -15.84 12.03 -16.80
N VAL A 166 -16.52 12.82 -15.97
CA VAL A 166 -16.34 14.28 -15.94
C VAL A 166 -15.02 14.66 -15.28
N TYR A 167 -14.61 13.97 -14.21
CA TYR A 167 -13.34 14.18 -13.52
C TYR A 167 -12.13 14.02 -14.47
N ASN A 168 -12.15 13.00 -15.34
CA ASN A 168 -11.09 12.81 -16.34
C ASN A 168 -11.12 13.85 -17.47
N ALA A 169 -12.22 14.60 -17.62
CA ALA A 169 -12.29 15.66 -18.62
C ALA A 169 -11.53 16.92 -18.25
N GLU A 170 -11.40 17.18 -16.95
CA GLU A 170 -10.78 18.39 -16.39
C GLU A 170 -9.28 18.47 -16.66
N ASP A 171 -8.61 17.32 -16.85
CA ASP A 171 -7.17 17.26 -17.10
C ASP A 171 -6.78 16.17 -18.12
N PRO A 172 -6.83 16.51 -19.43
CA PRO A 172 -6.36 15.62 -20.49
C PRO A 172 -4.86 15.28 -20.43
N TYR A 173 -4.03 16.14 -19.82
CA TYR A 173 -2.60 15.91 -19.66
C TYR A 173 -2.37 14.75 -18.70
N GLN A 174 -3.00 14.80 -17.51
CA GLN A 174 -2.94 13.72 -16.53
C GLN A 174 -3.53 12.42 -17.06
N GLY A 175 -4.57 12.49 -17.89
CA GLY A 175 -5.11 11.32 -18.58
C GLY A 175 -4.07 10.62 -19.47
N LEU A 176 -3.29 11.38 -20.26
CA LEU A 176 -2.25 10.81 -21.11
C LEU A 176 -1.04 10.30 -20.30
N VAL A 177 -0.60 11.06 -19.30
CA VAL A 177 0.49 10.68 -18.40
C VAL A 177 0.16 9.37 -17.68
N THR A 178 -1.03 9.29 -17.07
CA THR A 178 -1.47 8.09 -16.35
C THR A 178 -1.59 6.88 -17.29
N THR A 179 -2.13 7.09 -18.50
CA THR A 179 -2.14 6.04 -19.53
C THR A 179 -0.73 5.53 -19.83
N TYR A 180 0.26 6.41 -20.05
CA TYR A 180 1.64 6.00 -20.29
C TYR A 180 2.21 5.23 -19.08
N LEU A 181 2.08 5.78 -17.87
CA LEU A 181 2.65 5.22 -16.65
C LEU A 181 2.05 3.86 -16.27
N LEU A 182 0.89 3.52 -16.83
CA LEU A 182 0.21 2.24 -16.63
C LEU A 182 0.26 1.33 -17.87
N THR A 183 0.99 1.68 -18.92
CA THR A 183 1.07 0.86 -20.14
C THR A 183 2.51 0.42 -20.39
N PRO A 184 2.91 -0.79 -19.93
CA PRO A 184 4.27 -1.30 -20.11
C PRO A 184 4.78 -1.25 -21.55
N SER A 185 3.93 -1.58 -22.53
CA SER A 185 4.35 -1.55 -23.94
C SER A 185 4.61 -0.14 -24.49
N TRP A 186 4.05 0.91 -23.87
CA TRP A 186 4.38 2.30 -24.22
C TRP A 186 5.71 2.71 -23.59
N GLN A 187 5.94 2.29 -22.34
CA GLN A 187 7.19 2.53 -21.62
C GLN A 187 8.38 1.84 -22.31
N GLU A 188 8.20 0.59 -22.74
CA GLU A 188 9.22 -0.14 -23.51
C GLU A 188 9.59 0.57 -24.82
N ARG A 189 8.58 1.10 -25.53
CA ARG A 189 8.78 1.76 -26.81
C ARG A 189 9.36 3.16 -26.68
N PHE A 190 8.98 3.87 -25.63
CA PHE A 190 9.41 5.24 -25.34
C PHE A 190 9.81 5.34 -23.87
N PRO A 191 10.98 4.80 -23.45
CA PRO A 191 11.42 4.86 -22.05
C PRO A 191 11.50 6.30 -21.52
N ASP A 192 11.83 7.23 -22.40
CA ASP A 192 11.93 8.66 -22.17
C ASP A 192 10.65 9.43 -22.52
N GLY A 193 9.53 8.74 -22.76
CA GLY A 193 8.31 9.30 -23.33
C GLY A 193 7.69 10.43 -22.48
N LEU A 194 7.94 10.45 -21.17
CA LEU A 194 7.52 11.53 -20.26
C LEU A 194 8.65 12.47 -19.84
N THR A 195 9.70 12.56 -20.65
CA THR A 195 10.79 13.54 -20.47
C THR A 195 10.68 14.63 -21.53
N ARG A 196 11.39 15.74 -21.34
CA ARG A 196 11.55 16.77 -22.38
C ARG A 196 12.12 16.22 -23.70
N PHE A 197 12.82 15.09 -23.68
CA PHE A 197 13.46 14.49 -24.86
C PHE A 197 12.50 13.63 -25.67
N GLY A 198 11.68 12.82 -25.00
CA GLY A 198 10.79 11.83 -25.65
C GLY A 198 9.35 12.30 -25.88
N TRP A 199 8.91 13.37 -25.23
CA TRP A 199 7.50 13.80 -25.22
C TRP A 199 6.90 13.98 -26.61
N ASP A 200 7.60 14.65 -27.52
CA ASP A 200 7.10 14.91 -28.87
C ASP A 200 6.98 13.64 -29.69
N ARG A 201 7.94 12.71 -29.55
CA ARG A 201 7.91 11.40 -30.21
C ARG A 201 6.75 10.56 -29.70
N LEU A 202 6.51 10.55 -28.38
CA LEU A 202 5.37 9.87 -27.77
C LEU A 202 4.05 10.43 -28.31
N ARG A 203 3.87 11.76 -28.30
CA ARG A 203 2.64 12.41 -28.78
C ARG A 203 2.37 12.12 -30.26
N GLU A 204 3.38 12.25 -31.12
CA GLU A 204 3.22 11.98 -32.55
C GLU A 204 2.91 10.49 -32.81
N TRP A 205 3.55 9.59 -32.07
CA TRP A 205 3.22 8.18 -32.16
C TRP A 205 1.78 7.89 -31.71
N VAL A 206 1.33 8.42 -30.56
CA VAL A 206 -0.06 8.23 -30.08
C VAL A 206 -1.06 8.74 -31.12
N ARG A 207 -0.79 9.90 -31.74
CA ARG A 207 -1.61 10.46 -32.83
C ARG A 207 -1.76 9.46 -33.98
N ARG A 208 -0.64 8.92 -34.47
CA ARG A 208 -0.62 8.02 -35.63
C ARG A 208 -1.22 6.64 -35.31
N GLU A 209 -0.80 6.04 -34.19
CA GLU A 209 -1.19 4.69 -33.79
C GLU A 209 -2.70 4.59 -33.54
N TYR A 210 -3.24 5.56 -32.79
CA TYR A 210 -4.64 5.55 -32.37
C TYR A 210 -5.53 6.48 -33.20
N ARG A 211 -5.01 7.07 -34.29
CA ARG A 211 -5.74 7.96 -35.22
C ARG A 211 -6.45 9.11 -34.49
N VAL A 212 -5.76 9.76 -33.55
CA VAL A 212 -6.33 10.83 -32.72
C VAL A 212 -6.45 12.13 -33.53
N ALA A 213 -7.68 12.54 -33.86
CA ALA A 213 -7.97 13.70 -34.71
C ALA A 213 -8.10 15.05 -33.97
N GLY A 214 -7.81 15.10 -32.66
CA GLY A 214 -8.08 16.29 -31.82
C GLY A 214 -6.88 17.18 -31.54
N ALA A 215 -7.07 18.50 -31.59
CA ALA A 215 -6.04 19.50 -31.28
C ALA A 215 -5.59 19.51 -29.80
N TRP A 216 -6.31 18.82 -28.91
CA TRP A 216 -5.98 18.76 -27.48
C TRP A 216 -4.55 18.24 -27.23
N LEU A 217 -4.07 17.30 -28.06
CA LEU A 217 -2.73 16.72 -27.92
C LEU A 217 -1.61 17.75 -28.16
N ASN A 218 -1.84 18.72 -29.05
CA ASN A 218 -0.91 19.82 -29.33
C ASN A 218 -0.89 20.87 -28.19
N LYS A 219 -1.99 20.99 -27.45
CA LYS A 219 -2.14 21.95 -26.36
C LYS A 219 -1.61 21.45 -25.03
N LEU A 220 -1.17 20.19 -24.95
CA LEU A 220 -0.60 19.64 -23.73
C LEU A 220 0.74 20.32 -23.40
N PRO A 221 0.99 20.65 -22.12
CA PRO A 221 2.27 21.19 -21.70
C PRO A 221 3.39 20.14 -21.84
N ALA A 222 4.64 20.60 -21.71
CA ALA A 222 5.79 19.70 -21.52
C ALA A 222 5.63 18.87 -20.24
N PRO A 223 6.15 17.63 -20.21
CA PRO A 223 5.99 16.78 -19.04
C PRO A 223 6.81 17.29 -17.87
N ARG A 224 6.31 17.03 -16.66
CA ARG A 224 6.92 17.43 -15.38
C ARG A 224 6.96 16.27 -14.38
N THR A 225 7.11 15.04 -14.87
CA THR A 225 7.00 13.83 -14.04
C THR A 225 8.32 13.40 -13.40
N HIS A 226 9.45 13.88 -13.91
CA HIS A 226 10.79 13.44 -13.54
C HIS A 226 11.68 14.64 -13.20
N ASP A 227 12.63 14.42 -12.29
CA ASP A 227 13.72 15.37 -12.09
C ASP A 227 14.75 15.29 -13.24
N ALA A 228 15.68 16.24 -13.29
CA ALA A 228 16.65 16.33 -14.39
C ALA A 228 17.54 15.08 -14.52
N ILE A 229 17.83 14.39 -13.41
CA ILE A 229 18.69 13.20 -13.41
C ILE A 229 17.90 11.99 -13.92
N GLU A 230 16.66 11.82 -13.47
CA GLU A 230 15.77 10.79 -14.02
C GLU A 230 15.50 11.00 -15.51
N GLU A 231 15.29 12.24 -15.97
CA GLU A 231 15.14 12.53 -17.40
C GLU A 231 16.37 12.06 -18.20
N CYS A 232 17.58 12.35 -17.73
CA CYS A 232 18.82 11.92 -18.38
C CYS A 232 19.00 10.40 -18.37
N LEU A 233 18.60 9.71 -17.28
CA LEU A 233 18.65 8.26 -17.20
C LEU A 233 17.67 7.60 -18.18
N LEU A 234 16.43 8.09 -18.23
CA LEU A 234 15.40 7.59 -19.14
C LEU A 234 15.74 7.82 -20.61
N ASP A 235 16.32 8.98 -20.93
CA ASP A 235 16.82 9.27 -22.29
C ASP A 235 17.98 8.35 -22.69
N ARG A 236 18.91 8.07 -21.77
CA ARG A 236 19.98 7.08 -22.00
C ARG A 236 19.41 5.68 -22.28
N ILE A 237 18.37 5.28 -21.56
CA ILE A 237 17.68 4.00 -21.77
C ILE A 237 16.99 3.97 -23.14
N ALA A 238 16.43 5.09 -23.60
CA ALA A 238 15.82 5.21 -24.91
C ALA A 238 16.85 5.23 -26.07
N GLY A 239 18.13 5.46 -25.77
CA GLY A 239 19.22 5.49 -26.75
C GLY A 239 19.30 6.80 -27.55
N SER A 240 18.72 7.90 -27.06
CA SER A 240 18.61 9.18 -27.77
C SER A 240 19.76 10.17 -27.59
N MET A 241 20.65 10.00 -26.60
CA MET A 241 21.85 10.84 -26.40
C MET A 241 23.16 10.04 -26.41
N GLY A 242 24.19 10.61 -27.05
CA GLY A 242 25.59 10.25 -26.81
C GLY A 242 25.99 10.55 -25.35
N ARG A 243 27.03 9.86 -24.86
CA ARG A 243 27.55 9.89 -23.47
C ARG A 243 27.40 11.25 -22.77
N PRO A 244 27.02 11.29 -21.48
CA PRO A 244 27.11 12.51 -20.69
C PRO A 244 28.53 13.07 -20.77
N THR A 245 28.67 14.32 -21.18
CA THR A 245 29.92 15.08 -21.15
C THR A 245 30.13 15.79 -19.81
N SER A 246 29.27 15.57 -18.81
CA SER A 246 29.44 16.17 -17.48
C SER A 246 30.22 15.25 -16.55
N SER A 247 31.29 15.82 -15.99
CA SER A 247 32.12 15.32 -14.90
C SER A 247 31.40 15.24 -13.54
N GLU A 248 30.11 14.90 -13.53
CA GLU A 248 29.40 14.68 -12.26
C GLU A 248 29.87 13.36 -11.65
N PRO A 249 30.23 13.33 -10.36
CA PRO A 249 30.77 12.13 -9.73
C PRO A 249 29.74 10.99 -9.81
N GLU A 250 30.16 9.82 -10.30
CA GLU A 250 29.34 8.59 -10.37
C GLU A 250 28.65 8.22 -9.04
N ALA A 251 29.13 8.76 -7.91
CA ALA A 251 28.54 8.62 -6.59
C ALA A 251 27.14 9.25 -6.42
N ASP A 252 26.77 10.25 -7.24
CA ASP A 252 25.47 10.96 -7.18
C ASP A 252 24.34 10.25 -7.95
N LEU A 253 24.67 9.16 -8.66
CA LEU A 253 23.71 8.39 -9.48
C LEU A 253 23.21 7.12 -8.80
N LEU A 254 23.70 6.78 -7.61
CA LEU A 254 23.25 5.58 -6.91
C LEU A 254 21.77 5.71 -6.56
N GLY A 255 20.95 4.83 -7.14
CA GLY A 255 19.52 4.80 -6.88
C GLY A 255 18.93 3.40 -6.99
N ALA A 256 17.72 3.24 -6.48
CA ALA A 256 16.96 2.01 -6.54
C ALA A 256 15.50 2.27 -6.92
N ASN A 257 14.93 1.38 -7.71
CA ASN A 257 13.50 1.32 -7.95
C ASN A 257 12.87 0.43 -6.87
N ILE A 258 11.68 0.78 -6.37
CA ILE A 258 10.99 0.01 -5.35
C ILE A 258 9.61 -0.34 -5.87
N ILE A 259 9.33 -1.64 -6.03
CA ILE A 259 8.01 -2.17 -6.32
C ILE A 259 7.45 -2.77 -5.03
N ALA A 260 6.39 -2.16 -4.49
CA ALA A 260 5.87 -2.53 -3.17
C ALA A 260 4.40 -2.17 -2.98
N HIS A 261 3.76 -2.72 -1.95
CA HIS A 261 2.38 -2.38 -1.59
C HIS A 261 2.30 -1.03 -0.84
N PHE A 262 2.45 0.10 -1.54
CA PHE A 262 2.42 1.44 -0.94
C PHE A 262 1.02 1.91 -0.55
N ARG A 263 -0.04 1.31 -1.11
CA ARG A 263 -1.44 1.71 -0.88
C ARG A 263 -2.28 0.64 -0.14
N TYR A 264 -1.63 -0.28 0.58
CA TYR A 264 -2.28 -1.34 1.37
C TYR A 264 -1.90 -1.27 2.86
N PRO A 265 -2.76 -0.71 3.73
CA PRO A 265 -2.46 -0.57 5.16
C PRO A 265 -2.11 -1.92 5.81
N SER A 266 -0.82 -2.12 6.08
CA SER A 266 -0.25 -3.39 6.54
C SER A 266 1.16 -3.20 7.08
N GLY A 267 1.70 -4.21 7.77
CA GLY A 267 3.11 -4.22 8.17
C GLY A 267 4.06 -4.20 6.96
N LEU A 268 3.67 -4.79 5.83
CA LEU A 268 4.45 -4.77 4.59
C LEU A 268 4.54 -3.36 3.99
N MET A 269 3.44 -2.59 4.04
CA MET A 269 3.45 -1.18 3.63
C MET A 269 4.40 -0.37 4.49
N GLU A 270 4.37 -0.52 5.82
CA GLU A 270 5.31 0.20 6.71
C GLU A 270 6.77 -0.16 6.43
N ALA A 271 7.07 -1.44 6.25
CA ALA A 271 8.41 -1.89 5.90
C ALA A 271 8.89 -1.29 4.56
N SER A 272 7.98 -1.17 3.59
CA SER A 272 8.25 -0.53 2.29
C SER A 272 8.51 0.97 2.44
N LEU A 273 7.68 1.67 3.22
CA LEU A 273 7.85 3.10 3.49
C LEU A 273 9.15 3.38 4.25
N ASN A 274 9.50 2.54 5.23
CA ASN A 274 10.76 2.68 5.96
C ASN A 274 11.97 2.33 5.09
N THR A 275 11.84 1.42 4.12
CA THR A 275 12.86 1.18 3.09
C THR A 275 13.10 2.42 2.25
N VAL A 276 12.04 3.09 1.77
CA VAL A 276 12.16 4.35 1.02
C VAL A 276 12.84 5.43 1.86
N ARG A 277 12.36 5.67 3.09
CA ARG A 277 12.94 6.67 4.00
C ARG A 277 14.41 6.38 4.30
N ALA A 278 14.76 5.13 4.58
CA ALA A 278 16.14 4.75 4.87
C ALA A 278 17.07 4.91 3.67
N LEU A 279 16.61 4.64 2.45
CA LEU A 279 17.37 4.94 1.23
C LEU A 279 17.61 6.45 1.08
N GLU A 280 16.57 7.27 1.29
CA GLU A 280 16.67 8.73 1.26
C GLU A 280 17.64 9.26 2.33
N THR A 281 17.54 8.79 3.58
CA THR A 281 18.46 9.11 4.68
C THR A 281 19.90 8.75 4.33
N ALA A 282 20.12 7.69 3.55
CA ALA A 282 21.46 7.29 3.09
C ALA A 282 21.89 7.97 1.78
N GLY A 283 21.15 8.96 1.27
CA GLY A 283 21.46 9.64 0.01
C GLY A 283 21.42 8.72 -1.21
N VAL A 284 20.55 7.70 -1.19
CA VAL A 284 20.27 6.84 -2.35
C VAL A 284 18.99 7.33 -3.01
N ARG A 285 19.05 7.63 -4.31
CA ARG A 285 17.87 8.08 -5.07
C ARG A 285 16.86 6.94 -5.19
N ARG A 286 15.59 7.29 -5.40
CA ARG A 286 14.51 6.29 -5.42
C ARG A 286 13.42 6.61 -6.42
N SER A 287 12.90 5.56 -7.04
CA SER A 287 11.65 5.58 -7.82
C SER A 287 10.66 4.59 -7.21
N CYS A 288 9.48 5.06 -6.82
CA CYS A 288 8.47 4.25 -6.14
C CYS A 288 7.34 3.82 -7.08
N ARG A 289 7.11 2.52 -7.14
CA ARG A 289 6.02 1.88 -7.89
C ARG A 289 5.13 1.09 -6.94
N ASP A 290 3.88 1.50 -6.80
CA ASP A 290 2.88 0.74 -6.07
C ASP A 290 2.57 -0.57 -6.81
N LEU A 291 2.47 -1.65 -6.05
CA LEU A 291 1.93 -2.92 -6.47
C LEU A 291 0.53 -3.03 -5.87
N PRO A 292 -0.54 -2.98 -6.69
CA PRO A 292 -1.89 -2.97 -6.14
C PRO A 292 -2.20 -4.30 -5.44
N ALA A 293 -2.59 -4.22 -4.17
CA ALA A 293 -3.17 -5.35 -3.42
C ALA A 293 -4.60 -5.71 -3.89
N GLY A 294 -5.20 -4.85 -4.73
CA GLY A 294 -6.59 -4.85 -5.17
C GLY A 294 -7.06 -6.03 -6.03
N VAL A 295 -6.27 -7.09 -6.15
CA VAL A 295 -6.75 -8.39 -6.66
C VAL A 295 -7.35 -9.24 -5.53
N TYR A 296 -6.97 -9.02 -4.26
CA TYR A 296 -7.32 -9.91 -3.14
C TYR A 296 -8.03 -9.25 -1.94
N HIS A 297 -7.82 -7.95 -1.68
CA HIS A 297 -8.24 -7.34 -0.39
C HIS A 297 -9.13 -6.09 -0.48
N GLY A 298 -9.57 -5.68 -1.66
CA GLY A 298 -10.56 -4.60 -1.82
C GLY A 298 -10.12 -3.18 -1.41
N CYS A 299 -8.90 -2.99 -0.88
CA CYS A 299 -8.32 -1.67 -0.62
C CYS A 299 -7.59 -1.15 -1.86
N ALA A 300 -8.02 -0.01 -2.40
CA ALA A 300 -7.18 0.80 -3.28
C ALA A 300 -7.29 2.26 -2.88
N GLY A 301 -6.20 2.79 -2.34
CA GLY A 301 -5.97 4.23 -2.36
C GLY A 301 -5.57 4.69 -3.75
N ASP A 302 -5.60 6.01 -3.98
CA ASP A 302 -4.96 6.60 -5.15
C ASP A 302 -3.47 6.24 -5.16
N ARG A 303 -3.00 5.70 -6.28
CA ARG A 303 -1.61 5.31 -6.49
C ARG A 303 -0.82 6.28 -7.36
N SER A 304 -1.42 7.41 -7.76
CA SER A 304 -0.83 8.45 -8.62
C SER A 304 0.61 8.82 -8.23
N ASP A 305 0.89 9.05 -6.94
CA ASP A 305 2.23 9.43 -6.47
C ASP A 305 3.24 8.26 -6.40
N CYS A 306 2.80 7.04 -6.75
CA CYS A 306 3.60 5.82 -6.70
C CYS A 306 3.56 5.10 -8.05
N LEU A 307 3.64 5.85 -9.14
CA LEU A 307 3.72 5.32 -10.51
C LEU A 307 5.11 5.56 -11.15
N GLY A 308 6.17 5.65 -10.35
CA GLY A 308 7.54 5.88 -10.82
C GLY A 308 8.02 4.80 -11.81
N LEU A 309 8.79 5.20 -12.81
CA LEU A 309 9.39 4.29 -13.80
C LEU A 309 10.53 3.47 -13.18
N GLU A 310 11.23 2.67 -13.99
CA GLU A 310 12.42 1.92 -13.58
C GLU A 310 13.69 2.60 -14.16
N PRO A 311 14.12 3.81 -13.73
CA PRO A 311 15.32 4.48 -14.27
C PRO A 311 16.63 3.95 -13.68
N TYR A 312 16.63 3.40 -12.47
CA TYR A 312 17.86 2.94 -11.80
C TYR A 312 18.21 1.48 -12.11
N ASP A 313 19.45 1.07 -11.83
CA ASP A 313 19.98 -0.27 -12.17
C ASP A 313 19.61 -1.37 -11.16
N PHE A 314 19.07 -0.98 -10.00
CA PHE A 314 18.62 -1.88 -8.94
C PHE A 314 17.11 -1.77 -8.76
N THR A 315 16.42 -2.91 -8.63
CA THR A 315 15.00 -2.93 -8.28
C THR A 315 14.77 -3.80 -7.05
N LEU A 316 14.25 -3.19 -5.98
CA LEU A 316 13.78 -3.85 -4.78
C LEU A 316 12.32 -4.29 -4.98
N LEU A 317 12.05 -5.58 -4.85
CA LEU A 317 10.72 -6.18 -4.90
C LEU A 317 10.27 -6.48 -3.47
N HIS A 318 9.54 -5.55 -2.85
CA HIS A 318 9.13 -5.64 -1.45
C HIS A 318 7.70 -6.15 -1.33
N MET A 319 7.54 -7.47 -1.40
CA MET A 319 6.24 -8.16 -1.47
C MET A 319 6.40 -9.65 -1.13
N ALA A 320 5.27 -10.36 -0.97
CA ALA A 320 5.30 -11.81 -0.78
C ALA A 320 5.83 -12.53 -2.05
N PRO A 321 6.47 -13.71 -1.93
CA PRO A 321 7.00 -14.43 -3.10
C PRO A 321 5.90 -14.86 -4.06
N GLU A 322 4.88 -15.55 -3.54
CA GLU A 322 3.78 -16.09 -4.34
C GLU A 322 2.46 -15.37 -4.05
N PRO A 323 1.63 -15.13 -5.08
CA PRO A 323 1.89 -15.31 -6.53
C PRO A 323 2.64 -14.12 -7.16
N LEU A 324 3.16 -13.19 -6.35
CA LEU A 324 3.46 -11.84 -6.82
C LEU A 324 4.74 -11.70 -7.64
N VAL A 325 5.78 -12.53 -7.42
CA VAL A 325 7.09 -12.36 -8.10
C VAL A 325 6.95 -12.43 -9.62
N GLU A 326 6.14 -13.36 -10.10
CA GLU A 326 5.90 -13.55 -11.54
C GLU A 326 4.98 -12.47 -12.13
N MET A 327 4.07 -11.93 -11.33
CA MET A 327 2.99 -11.04 -11.78
C MET A 327 3.18 -9.56 -11.41
N CYS A 328 4.25 -9.20 -10.68
CA CYS A 328 4.40 -7.86 -10.12
C CYS A 328 4.46 -6.76 -11.18
N TYR A 329 5.26 -6.90 -12.22
CA TYR A 329 5.38 -5.93 -13.30
C TYR A 329 4.05 -5.67 -14.05
N PRO A 330 3.34 -6.71 -14.56
CA PRO A 330 2.06 -6.48 -15.21
C PRO A 330 1.01 -5.86 -14.28
N LEU A 331 0.93 -6.29 -13.01
CA LEU A 331 0.01 -5.70 -12.02
C LEU A 331 0.38 -4.25 -11.69
N ALA A 332 1.67 -3.96 -11.53
CA ALA A 332 2.18 -2.61 -11.29
C ALA A 332 1.99 -1.69 -12.50
N GLY A 333 1.80 -2.24 -13.70
CA GLY A 333 1.75 -1.44 -14.93
C GLY A 333 3.11 -0.92 -15.37
N LEU A 334 4.17 -1.59 -14.96
CA LEU A 334 5.54 -1.20 -15.20
C LEU A 334 6.18 -2.13 -16.25
N TRP A 335 6.89 -1.55 -17.20
CA TRP A 335 7.76 -2.31 -18.09
C TRP A 335 8.95 -2.89 -17.31
N ARG A 336 9.16 -4.19 -17.47
CA ARG A 336 10.28 -4.91 -16.87
C ARG A 336 11.51 -4.68 -17.75
N ARG A 337 12.39 -3.76 -17.34
CA ARG A 337 13.59 -3.43 -18.11
C ARG A 337 14.58 -4.60 -18.11
N PRO A 338 15.22 -4.94 -19.25
CA PRO A 338 16.30 -5.92 -19.25
C PRO A 338 17.50 -5.44 -18.42
N ASP A 339 18.37 -6.37 -18.03
CA ASP A 339 19.66 -6.11 -17.38
C ASP A 339 19.62 -5.35 -16.04
N ILE A 340 18.45 -5.30 -15.39
CA ILE A 340 18.28 -4.79 -14.03
C ILE A 340 18.63 -5.84 -12.99
N TYR A 341 19.37 -5.42 -11.96
CA TYR A 341 19.65 -6.23 -10.79
C TYR A 341 18.45 -6.24 -9.83
N ARG A 342 17.75 -7.37 -9.74
CA ARG A 342 16.51 -7.53 -8.97
C ARG A 342 16.76 -8.18 -7.63
N ILE A 343 16.32 -7.50 -6.58
CA ILE A 343 16.49 -7.92 -5.18
C ILE A 343 15.11 -8.11 -4.59
N ALA A 344 14.79 -9.33 -4.17
CA ALA A 344 13.58 -9.59 -3.41
C ALA A 344 13.78 -9.21 -1.94
N VAL A 345 12.79 -8.60 -1.30
CA VAL A 345 12.76 -8.39 0.15
C VAL A 345 11.62 -9.23 0.72
N TRP A 346 11.95 -10.36 1.34
CA TRP A 346 10.97 -11.38 1.72
C TRP A 346 10.89 -11.59 3.22
N TYR A 347 9.66 -11.65 3.72
CA TYR A 347 9.34 -12.02 5.08
C TYR A 347 8.89 -13.48 5.14
N TRP A 348 9.28 -14.19 6.19
CA TRP A 348 8.89 -15.58 6.43
C TRP A 348 8.89 -15.92 7.91
N GLU A 349 8.00 -16.83 8.32
CA GLU A 349 7.69 -17.10 9.71
C GLU A 349 8.01 -18.53 10.16
N LEU A 350 8.67 -19.37 9.36
CA LEU A 350 9.09 -20.72 9.78
C LEU A 350 10.59 -20.98 9.53
N GLU A 351 11.18 -21.95 10.21
CA GLU A 351 12.59 -22.33 9.98
C GLU A 351 12.83 -22.93 8.59
N ALA A 352 11.82 -23.62 8.05
CA ALA A 352 11.82 -24.14 6.70
C ALA A 352 11.02 -23.20 5.82
N ALA A 353 11.67 -22.61 4.82
CA ALA A 353 10.97 -21.92 3.74
C ALA A 353 10.42 -22.94 2.73
N PRO A 354 9.29 -22.65 2.04
CA PRO A 354 8.72 -23.56 1.06
C PRO A 354 9.72 -23.80 -0.08
N PRO A 355 10.15 -25.06 -0.35
CA PRO A 355 11.17 -25.36 -1.36
C PRO A 355 10.81 -24.84 -2.76
N GLU A 356 9.53 -24.78 -3.08
CA GLU A 356 9.01 -24.26 -4.34
C GLU A 356 9.43 -22.80 -4.59
N TRP A 357 9.72 -22.01 -3.54
CA TRP A 357 10.16 -20.62 -3.73
C TRP A 357 11.50 -20.51 -4.46
N ALA A 358 12.32 -21.57 -4.47
CA ALA A 358 13.57 -21.62 -5.23
C ALA A 358 13.35 -21.34 -6.74
N ARG A 359 12.17 -21.68 -7.28
CA ARG A 359 11.82 -21.43 -8.69
C ARG A 359 11.84 -19.94 -9.06
N HIS A 360 11.56 -19.06 -8.10
CA HIS A 360 11.55 -17.61 -8.31
C HIS A 360 12.93 -17.02 -8.51
N ALA A 361 13.99 -17.76 -8.18
CA ALA A 361 15.38 -17.33 -8.41
C ALA A 361 15.68 -17.02 -9.88
N ALA A 362 14.96 -17.64 -10.83
CA ALA A 362 15.07 -17.33 -12.26
C ALA A 362 14.70 -15.87 -12.61
N LEU A 363 13.99 -15.18 -11.72
CA LEU A 363 13.54 -13.79 -11.90
C LEU A 363 14.32 -12.78 -11.05
N LEU A 364 15.26 -13.26 -10.22
CA LEU A 364 15.94 -12.50 -9.18
C LEU A 364 17.47 -12.65 -9.31
N ASN A 365 18.19 -11.69 -8.73
CA ASN A 365 19.63 -11.77 -8.60
C ASN A 365 20.07 -11.99 -7.15
N GLU A 366 19.27 -11.56 -6.17
CA GLU A 366 19.55 -11.63 -4.74
C GLU A 366 18.24 -11.60 -3.93
N VAL A 367 18.28 -12.12 -2.71
CA VAL A 367 17.20 -11.97 -1.72
C VAL A 367 17.74 -11.30 -0.46
N TRP A 368 17.09 -10.23 -0.03
CA TRP A 368 17.28 -9.60 1.27
C TRP A 368 16.35 -10.23 2.29
N ALA A 369 16.96 -10.79 3.33
CA ALA A 369 16.29 -11.42 4.45
C ALA A 369 16.25 -10.45 5.65
N PRO A 370 15.08 -9.97 6.07
CA PRO A 370 14.92 -8.98 7.14
C PRO A 370 15.48 -9.40 8.50
N THR A 371 15.60 -10.69 8.79
CA THR A 371 16.13 -11.19 10.07
C THR A 371 17.06 -12.37 9.84
N THR A 372 17.90 -12.67 10.82
CA THR A 372 18.78 -13.83 10.79
C THR A 372 17.97 -15.14 10.71
N PHE A 373 16.79 -15.16 11.33
CA PHE A 373 15.83 -16.27 11.22
C PHE A 373 15.43 -16.53 9.77
N ILE A 374 14.96 -15.48 9.06
CA ILE A 374 14.57 -15.58 7.65
C ILE A 374 15.77 -15.93 6.76
N HIS A 375 16.94 -15.33 7.04
CA HIS A 375 18.17 -15.61 6.29
C HIS A 375 18.52 -17.10 6.34
N ARG A 376 18.47 -17.73 7.52
CA ARG A 376 18.71 -19.18 7.68
C ARG A 376 17.69 -20.02 6.92
N ALA A 377 16.41 -19.63 6.96
CA ALA A 377 15.35 -20.37 6.26
C ALA A 377 15.53 -20.32 4.73
N LEU A 378 15.74 -19.13 4.17
CA LEU A 378 15.86 -18.92 2.72
C LEU A 378 17.19 -19.45 2.16
N SER A 379 18.30 -19.33 2.90
CA SER A 379 19.62 -19.79 2.44
C SER A 379 19.69 -21.30 2.17
N ARG A 380 18.77 -22.08 2.76
CA ARG A 380 18.67 -23.54 2.53
C ARG A 380 18.08 -23.90 1.17
N ILE A 381 17.31 -22.99 0.57
CA ILE A 381 16.54 -23.28 -0.65
C ILE A 381 16.93 -22.40 -1.83
N MET A 382 17.46 -21.19 -1.58
CA MET A 382 17.69 -20.22 -2.65
C MET A 382 19.02 -20.49 -3.37
N PRO A 383 19.01 -20.63 -4.70
CA PRO A 383 20.24 -20.78 -5.49
C PRO A 383 20.93 -19.43 -5.80
N VAL A 384 20.31 -18.30 -5.43
CA VAL A 384 20.87 -16.95 -5.50
C VAL A 384 21.29 -16.48 -4.10
N PRO A 385 22.21 -15.51 -3.98
CA PRO A 385 22.62 -14.98 -2.67
C PRO A 385 21.44 -14.54 -1.80
N VAL A 386 21.46 -14.94 -0.53
CA VAL A 386 20.57 -14.43 0.51
C VAL A 386 21.40 -13.57 1.45
N VAL A 387 20.99 -12.31 1.65
CA VAL A 387 21.75 -11.32 2.43
C VAL A 387 20.93 -10.86 3.63
N PRO A 388 21.46 -10.93 4.86
CA PRO A 388 20.81 -10.34 6.03
C PRO A 388 20.66 -8.83 5.86
N MET A 389 19.45 -8.33 6.06
CA MET A 389 19.10 -6.92 5.82
C MET A 389 18.07 -6.45 6.84
N LEU A 390 18.52 -6.27 8.09
CA LEU A 390 17.66 -5.84 9.21
C LEU A 390 16.94 -4.54 8.88
N PRO A 391 15.58 -4.50 8.91
CA PRO A 391 14.83 -3.32 8.55
C PRO A 391 14.99 -2.23 9.60
N GLY A 392 14.94 -0.99 9.15
CA GLY A 392 14.84 0.20 9.98
C GLY A 392 13.39 0.61 10.18
N MET A 393 13.16 1.43 11.19
CA MET A 393 11.85 1.95 11.55
C MET A 393 11.93 3.44 11.83
N LEU A 394 10.99 4.20 11.27
CA LEU A 394 10.71 5.53 11.76
C LEU A 394 10.15 5.40 13.19
N PRO A 395 10.72 6.08 14.20
CA PRO A 395 10.21 6.01 15.55
C PRO A 395 8.71 6.39 15.59
N PRO A 396 7.85 5.56 16.20
CA PRO A 396 6.43 5.86 16.31
C PRO A 396 6.19 7.08 17.21
N VAL A 397 5.20 7.89 16.85
CA VAL A 397 4.79 9.08 17.60
C VAL A 397 3.33 8.90 18.00
N ALA A 398 3.06 8.96 19.30
CA ALA A 398 1.70 8.87 19.82
C ALA A 398 1.00 10.24 19.73
N PRO A 399 -0.32 10.26 19.51
CA PRO A 399 -1.11 11.49 19.62
C PRO A 399 -1.09 12.05 21.04
N ASP A 400 -1.10 13.38 21.15
CA ASP A 400 -1.15 14.08 22.44
C ASP A 400 -2.44 13.76 23.19
N ASN A 401 -2.33 13.61 24.52
CA ASN A 401 -3.46 13.52 25.46
C ASN A 401 -4.52 12.43 25.16
N MET A 402 -4.20 11.35 24.44
CA MET A 402 -5.14 10.26 24.20
C MET A 402 -5.45 9.50 25.50
N PRO A 403 -6.71 9.42 25.97
CA PRO A 403 -7.03 8.73 27.22
C PRO A 403 -7.31 7.24 27.02
N ARG A 404 -6.99 6.42 28.03
CA ARG A 404 -7.32 4.97 28.06
C ARG A 404 -8.81 4.69 27.88
N GLY A 405 -9.68 5.55 28.40
CA GLY A 405 -11.13 5.43 28.26
C GLY A 405 -11.63 5.39 26.81
N ARG A 406 -10.87 5.94 25.84
CA ARG A 406 -11.19 5.85 24.40
C ARG A 406 -11.26 4.39 23.90
N PHE A 407 -10.56 3.49 24.57
CA PHE A 407 -10.47 2.07 24.24
C PHE A 407 -11.21 1.17 25.23
N GLY A 408 -12.01 1.75 26.14
CA GLY A 408 -12.65 0.99 27.24
C GLY A 408 -11.66 0.50 28.29
N LEU A 409 -10.51 1.15 28.42
CA LEU A 409 -9.44 0.77 29.35
C LEU A 409 -9.45 1.64 30.60
N ASP A 410 -9.11 1.05 31.73
CA ASP A 410 -9.12 1.71 33.03
C ASP A 410 -7.81 2.51 33.24
N PRO A 411 -7.87 3.83 33.51
CA PRO A 411 -6.69 4.65 33.75
C PRO A 411 -5.94 4.31 35.04
N SER A 412 -6.58 3.64 36.00
CA SER A 412 -5.98 3.34 37.32
C SER A 412 -5.21 2.01 37.37
N LYS A 413 -5.41 1.13 36.38
CA LYS A 413 -4.85 -0.23 36.38
C LYS A 413 -3.50 -0.30 35.68
N PHE A 414 -2.64 -1.23 36.07
CA PHE A 414 -1.48 -1.59 35.27
C PHE A 414 -1.93 -2.35 34.00
N LEU A 415 -1.57 -1.86 32.82
CA LEU A 415 -2.07 -2.35 31.54
C LEU A 415 -1.02 -3.17 30.77
N PHE A 416 -1.30 -4.45 30.61
CA PHE A 416 -0.68 -5.31 29.60
C PHE A 416 -1.41 -5.22 28.26
N LEU A 417 -0.66 -5.25 27.16
CA LEU A 417 -1.23 -5.14 25.81
C LEU A 417 -0.66 -6.19 24.86
N PHE A 418 -1.53 -6.77 24.04
CA PHE A 418 -1.16 -7.51 22.82
C PHE A 418 -2.02 -7.06 21.64
N LEU A 419 -1.40 -6.90 20.46
CA LEU A 419 -2.07 -6.47 19.23
C LEU A 419 -1.80 -7.49 18.12
N PHE A 420 -2.83 -7.90 17.38
CA PHE A 420 -2.64 -8.68 16.15
C PHE A 420 -3.77 -8.44 15.12
N ASP A 421 -3.60 -8.96 13.91
CA ASP A 421 -4.63 -9.01 12.86
C ASP A 421 -5.02 -10.46 12.63
N MET A 422 -6.33 -10.73 12.52
CA MET A 422 -6.84 -12.09 12.35
C MET A 422 -6.37 -12.72 11.03
N ASN A 423 -6.07 -11.93 9.99
CA ASN A 423 -5.48 -12.43 8.75
C ASN A 423 -4.02 -12.93 8.91
N SER A 424 -3.41 -12.79 10.09
CA SER A 424 -2.04 -13.23 10.36
C SER A 424 -1.92 -14.65 10.93
N VAL A 425 -3.01 -15.44 10.91
CA VAL A 425 -3.18 -16.75 11.56
C VAL A 425 -3.11 -16.63 13.09
N MET A 426 -4.27 -16.74 13.75
CA MET A 426 -4.37 -16.58 15.20
C MET A 426 -3.47 -17.56 15.95
N GLU A 427 -3.38 -18.81 15.50
CA GLU A 427 -2.58 -19.85 16.15
C GLU A 427 -1.09 -19.52 16.16
N ARG A 428 -0.58 -18.84 15.13
CA ARG A 428 0.81 -18.39 15.12
C ARG A 428 1.03 -17.23 16.09
N LYS A 429 0.09 -16.28 16.15
CA LYS A 429 0.15 -15.12 17.06
C LYS A 429 -0.13 -15.50 18.53
N ASN A 430 -0.87 -16.57 18.74
CA ASN A 430 -1.16 -17.23 20.00
C ASN A 430 -1.66 -16.30 21.14
N PRO A 431 -2.70 -15.47 20.90
CA PRO A 431 -3.26 -14.60 21.93
C PRO A 431 -3.79 -15.39 23.15
N LEU A 432 -4.25 -16.63 22.95
CA LEU A 432 -4.77 -17.49 24.02
C LEU A 432 -3.73 -17.78 25.10
N ALA A 433 -2.46 -17.99 24.75
CA ALA A 433 -1.39 -18.15 25.74
C ALA A 433 -1.18 -16.88 26.56
N THR A 434 -1.33 -15.70 25.94
CA THR A 434 -1.22 -14.41 26.63
C THR A 434 -2.34 -14.24 27.65
N VAL A 435 -3.57 -14.57 27.26
CA VAL A 435 -4.74 -14.58 28.17
C VAL A 435 -4.55 -15.58 29.31
N ALA A 436 -4.07 -16.78 29.01
CA ALA A 436 -3.82 -17.82 30.02
C ALA A 436 -2.73 -17.39 31.02
N ALA A 437 -1.63 -16.78 30.54
CA ALA A 437 -0.56 -16.26 31.39
C ALA A 437 -1.06 -15.14 32.31
N PHE A 438 -1.88 -14.23 31.76
CA PHE A 438 -2.51 -13.17 32.55
C PHE A 438 -3.44 -13.73 33.62
N ARG A 439 -4.32 -14.68 33.26
CA ARG A 439 -5.23 -15.34 34.21
C ARG A 439 -4.46 -16.04 35.34
N GLN A 440 -3.34 -16.69 35.02
CA GLN A 440 -2.48 -17.33 36.02
C GLN A 440 -1.70 -16.32 36.87
N ALA A 441 -1.38 -15.14 36.33
CA ALA A 441 -0.68 -14.08 37.04
C ALA A 441 -1.60 -13.29 37.98
N PHE A 442 -2.80 -12.96 37.52
CA PHE A 442 -3.66 -11.91 38.09
C PHE A 442 -5.15 -12.26 38.08
N GLY A 443 -5.54 -13.53 37.99
CA GLY A 443 -6.94 -13.94 38.06
C GLY A 443 -7.64 -13.33 39.28
N GLY A 444 -8.65 -12.48 39.05
CA GLY A 444 -9.39 -11.76 40.10
C GLY A 444 -8.76 -10.46 40.61
N SER A 445 -7.64 -10.00 40.04
CA SER A 445 -7.03 -8.71 40.39
C SER A 445 -7.92 -7.53 40.01
N ARG A 446 -7.93 -6.49 40.87
CA ARG A 446 -8.60 -5.21 40.58
C ARG A 446 -7.64 -4.15 40.03
N ASP A 447 -6.34 -4.38 40.15
CA ASP A 447 -5.31 -3.36 39.90
C ASP A 447 -4.55 -3.59 38.57
N VAL A 448 -4.79 -4.72 37.90
CA VAL A 448 -4.10 -5.09 36.65
C VAL A 448 -5.13 -5.44 35.58
N GLN A 449 -4.87 -5.03 34.34
CA GLN A 449 -5.72 -5.26 33.18
C GLN A 449 -4.90 -5.80 32.01
N LEU A 450 -5.46 -6.74 31.26
CA LEU A 450 -4.95 -7.14 29.94
C LEU A 450 -5.92 -6.66 28.86
N ALA A 451 -5.38 -6.01 27.84
CA ALA A 451 -6.09 -5.71 26.61
C ALA A 451 -5.55 -6.56 25.45
N ILE A 452 -6.44 -7.23 24.76
CA ILE A 452 -6.16 -7.88 23.47
C ILE A 452 -6.84 -7.04 22.39
N LYS A 453 -6.07 -6.46 21.49
CA LYS A 453 -6.62 -5.79 20.31
C LYS A 453 -6.47 -6.70 19.11
N VAL A 454 -7.57 -6.93 18.43
CA VAL A 454 -7.63 -7.66 17.18
C VAL A 454 -8.20 -6.77 16.08
N SER A 455 -7.64 -6.90 14.89
CA SER A 455 -8.23 -6.34 13.67
C SER A 455 -8.88 -7.44 12.87
N ARG A 456 -10.08 -7.15 12.36
CA ARG A 456 -10.84 -7.99 11.45
C ARG A 456 -11.23 -9.34 12.08
N GLY A 457 -11.77 -9.35 13.29
CA GLY A 457 -12.22 -10.57 13.96
C GLY A 457 -13.12 -11.45 13.07
N GLN A 458 -13.93 -10.83 12.21
CA GLN A 458 -14.80 -11.51 11.25
C GLN A 458 -14.08 -12.34 10.17
N ALA A 459 -12.76 -12.20 10.00
CA ALA A 459 -11.99 -13.00 9.05
C ALA A 459 -11.87 -14.47 9.47
N ASP A 460 -11.98 -14.75 10.77
CA ASP A 460 -12.07 -16.10 11.33
C ASP A 460 -12.99 -16.08 12.57
N PRO A 461 -14.31 -16.17 12.36
CA PRO A 461 -15.30 -16.04 13.42
C PRO A 461 -15.18 -17.10 14.53
N GLU A 462 -14.75 -18.32 14.18
CA GLU A 462 -14.61 -19.42 15.14
C GLU A 462 -13.45 -19.16 16.11
N SER A 463 -12.27 -18.84 15.56
CA SER A 463 -11.10 -18.46 16.36
C SER A 463 -11.36 -17.20 17.19
N PHE A 464 -12.04 -16.22 16.62
CA PHE A 464 -12.44 -15.02 17.34
C PHE A 464 -13.37 -15.34 18.53
N ALA A 465 -14.38 -16.19 18.35
CA ALA A 465 -15.27 -16.59 19.42
C ALA A 465 -14.53 -17.30 20.57
N ARG A 466 -13.57 -18.18 20.25
CA ARG A 466 -12.71 -18.82 21.26
C ARG A 466 -11.89 -17.79 22.04
N LEU A 467 -11.34 -16.79 21.36
CA LEU A 467 -10.59 -15.71 21.99
C LEU A 467 -11.47 -14.83 22.88
N GLN A 468 -12.68 -14.48 22.42
CA GLN A 468 -13.65 -13.72 23.20
C GLN A 468 -14.01 -14.45 24.50
N GLN A 469 -14.37 -15.73 24.40
CA GLN A 469 -14.66 -16.55 25.58
C GLN A 469 -13.49 -16.57 26.58
N ALA A 470 -12.26 -16.79 26.09
CA ALA A 470 -11.09 -16.80 26.96
C ALA A 470 -10.86 -15.43 27.64
N CYS A 471 -11.08 -14.32 26.93
CA CYS A 471 -10.99 -12.97 27.49
C CYS A 471 -12.05 -12.74 28.56
N ASP A 472 -13.30 -13.16 28.32
CA ASP A 472 -14.41 -13.01 29.26
C ASP A 472 -14.13 -13.78 30.57
N GLU A 473 -13.67 -15.03 30.47
CA GLU A 473 -13.29 -15.87 31.61
C GLU A 473 -12.11 -15.29 32.42
N ALA A 474 -11.20 -14.57 31.76
CA ALA A 474 -10.02 -13.99 32.39
C ALA A 474 -10.23 -12.52 32.84
N GLY A 475 -11.36 -11.89 32.51
CA GLY A 475 -11.61 -10.47 32.75
C GLY A 475 -10.73 -9.54 31.90
N CYS A 476 -10.33 -9.96 30.70
CA CYS A 476 -9.56 -9.17 29.75
C CYS A 476 -10.47 -8.28 28.89
N VAL A 477 -9.94 -7.15 28.42
CA VAL A 477 -10.64 -6.29 27.45
C VAL A 477 -10.27 -6.72 26.03
N LEU A 478 -11.27 -7.19 25.26
CA LEU A 478 -11.09 -7.46 23.83
C LEU A 478 -11.53 -6.24 23.01
N ILE A 479 -10.63 -5.74 22.15
CA ILE A 479 -10.88 -4.61 21.24
C ILE A 479 -10.86 -5.14 19.81
N ASP A 480 -12.03 -5.41 19.21
CA ASP A 480 -12.14 -5.80 17.79
C ASP A 480 -12.40 -4.60 16.89
N ARG A 481 -11.32 -3.92 16.48
CA ARG A 481 -11.39 -2.74 15.62
C ARG A 481 -10.18 -2.68 14.69
N VAL A 482 -10.41 -2.23 13.46
CA VAL A 482 -9.33 -1.72 12.60
C VAL A 482 -9.03 -0.31 13.07
N LEU A 483 -7.97 -0.18 13.86
CA LEU A 483 -7.51 1.11 14.37
C LEU A 483 -6.75 1.88 13.29
N SER A 484 -6.84 3.21 13.32
CA SER A 484 -5.90 4.04 12.56
C SER A 484 -4.47 3.85 13.08
N ARG A 485 -3.48 4.32 12.32
CA ARG A 485 -2.08 4.29 12.77
C ARG A 485 -1.88 5.10 14.04
N GLU A 486 -2.46 6.30 14.09
CA GLU A 486 -2.46 7.19 15.25
C GLU A 486 -3.10 6.52 16.47
N GLU A 487 -4.24 5.86 16.30
CA GLU A 487 -4.89 5.12 17.39
C GLU A 487 -4.05 3.93 17.86
N SER A 488 -3.40 3.22 16.94
CA SER A 488 -2.54 2.08 17.28
C SER A 488 -1.30 2.52 18.08
N TYR A 489 -0.66 3.62 17.66
CA TYR A 489 0.48 4.23 18.38
C TYR A 489 0.06 4.80 19.73
N GLY A 490 -1.10 5.45 19.80
CA GLY A 490 -1.67 5.90 21.06
C GLY A 490 -1.91 4.73 22.03
N LEU A 491 -2.49 3.62 21.56
CA LEU A 491 -2.73 2.44 22.37
C LEU A 491 -1.43 1.78 22.87
N LEU A 492 -0.40 1.65 22.01
CA LEU A 492 0.92 1.18 22.42
C LEU A 492 1.57 2.09 23.46
N ASN A 493 1.47 3.40 23.29
CA ASN A 493 2.02 4.36 24.25
C ASN A 493 1.26 4.36 25.59
N LEU A 494 -0.03 3.99 25.60
CA LEU A 494 -0.85 3.92 26.80
C LEU A 494 -0.63 2.67 27.65
N CYS A 495 -0.05 1.60 27.11
CA CYS A 495 0.24 0.41 27.92
C CYS A 495 1.43 0.61 28.86
N ASP A 496 1.47 -0.18 29.92
CA ASP A 496 2.58 -0.21 30.87
C ASP A 496 3.59 -1.31 30.51
N ALA A 497 3.11 -2.39 29.89
CA ALA A 497 3.96 -3.45 29.33
C ALA A 497 3.32 -4.08 28.08
N TYR A 498 4.16 -4.54 27.16
CA TYR A 498 3.73 -5.25 25.96
C TYR A 498 4.04 -6.75 26.07
N VAL A 499 3.12 -7.61 25.63
CA VAL A 499 3.30 -9.06 25.70
C VAL A 499 3.01 -9.70 24.36
N SER A 500 3.91 -10.55 23.88
CA SER A 500 3.70 -11.36 22.67
C SER A 500 4.19 -12.80 22.89
N LEU A 501 3.28 -13.68 23.25
CA LEU A 501 3.55 -15.12 23.36
C LEU A 501 3.33 -15.85 22.02
N HIS A 502 3.88 -15.26 20.94
CA HIS A 502 3.78 -15.80 19.59
C HIS A 502 4.52 -17.13 19.47
N ARG A 503 4.12 -17.94 18.48
CA ARG A 503 4.82 -19.17 18.11
C ARG A 503 5.91 -18.98 17.08
N SER A 504 5.77 -17.96 16.24
CA SER A 504 6.82 -17.49 15.34
C SER A 504 6.49 -16.13 14.71
N GLU A 505 7.51 -15.31 14.48
CA GLU A 505 7.45 -14.03 13.77
C GLU A 505 8.62 -13.90 12.80
N GLY A 506 8.34 -13.33 11.62
CA GLY A 506 9.41 -12.97 10.69
C GLY A 506 10.25 -11.78 11.18
N PHE A 507 9.63 -10.84 11.87
CA PHE A 507 10.29 -9.66 12.47
C PHE A 507 9.74 -9.34 13.86
N GLY A 508 8.43 -9.14 14.00
CA GLY A 508 7.83 -8.73 15.28
C GLY A 508 7.64 -7.23 15.43
N LEU A 509 7.06 -6.59 14.39
CA LEU A 509 6.89 -5.13 14.29
C LEU A 509 6.29 -4.49 15.55
N THR A 510 5.22 -5.06 16.11
CA THR A 510 4.53 -4.47 17.28
C THR A 510 5.37 -4.54 18.56
N MET A 511 6.27 -5.52 18.68
CA MET A 511 7.24 -5.58 19.78
C MET A 511 8.26 -4.45 19.62
N ALA A 512 8.80 -4.25 18.41
CA ALA A 512 9.72 -3.15 18.13
C ALA A 512 9.06 -1.78 18.37
N GLU A 513 7.81 -1.57 17.93
CA GLU A 513 7.04 -0.34 18.18
C GLU A 513 6.86 -0.08 19.69
N ALA A 514 6.55 -1.11 20.48
CA ALA A 514 6.46 -0.99 21.94
C ALA A 514 7.81 -0.62 22.58
N MET A 515 8.92 -1.23 22.12
CA MET A 515 10.26 -0.89 22.60
C MET A 515 10.63 0.57 22.28
N PHE A 516 10.24 1.11 21.12
CA PHE A 516 10.45 2.52 20.80
C PHE A 516 9.71 3.47 21.76
N PHE A 517 8.51 3.09 22.21
CA PHE A 517 7.78 3.82 23.26
C PHE A 517 8.38 3.62 24.67
N GLY A 518 9.49 2.88 24.79
CA GLY A 518 10.11 2.59 26.08
C GLY A 518 9.29 1.66 26.95
N LYS A 519 8.47 0.79 26.35
CA LYS A 519 7.67 -0.19 27.09
C LYS A 519 8.51 -1.45 27.35
N PRO A 520 8.52 -1.99 28.59
CA PRO A 520 9.07 -3.32 28.81
C PRO A 520 8.27 -4.35 28.01
N VAL A 521 8.99 -5.25 27.33
CA VAL A 521 8.40 -6.26 26.45
C VAL A 521 8.68 -7.67 26.99
N ILE A 522 7.62 -8.46 27.10
CA ILE A 522 7.68 -9.91 27.33
C ILE A 522 7.38 -10.60 26.00
N ALA A 523 8.26 -11.45 25.51
CA ALA A 523 8.05 -12.14 24.24
C ALA A 523 8.59 -13.57 24.26
N THR A 524 8.07 -14.44 23.40
CA THR A 524 8.69 -15.74 23.15
C THR A 524 10.14 -15.55 22.71
N GLY A 525 11.06 -16.32 23.30
CA GLY A 525 12.49 -16.28 23.00
C GLY A 525 12.87 -16.96 21.68
N TYR A 526 12.08 -16.79 20.63
CA TYR A 526 12.20 -17.54 19.37
C TYR A 526 11.87 -16.67 18.15
N SER A 527 12.53 -16.95 17.02
CA SER A 527 12.32 -16.34 15.69
C SER A 527 12.89 -14.92 15.50
N GLY A 528 12.33 -14.14 14.57
CA GLY A 528 12.95 -12.92 14.04
C GLY A 528 13.05 -11.74 15.02
N ASN A 529 12.32 -11.77 16.14
CA ASN A 529 12.42 -10.74 17.18
C ASN A 529 13.79 -10.74 17.87
N LEU A 530 14.49 -11.87 17.87
CA LEU A 530 15.81 -12.02 18.49
C LEU A 530 16.92 -11.21 17.81
N ASP A 531 16.68 -10.67 16.62
CA ASP A 531 17.60 -9.75 15.95
C ASP A 531 17.63 -8.35 16.61
N PHE A 532 16.66 -8.01 17.48
CA PHE A 532 16.64 -6.77 18.27
C PHE A 532 16.27 -6.95 19.75
N MET A 533 15.80 -8.14 20.15
CA MET A 533 15.47 -8.48 21.53
C MET A 533 16.52 -9.40 22.14
N SER A 534 16.99 -9.06 23.35
CA SER A 534 17.93 -9.83 24.16
C SER A 534 17.43 -9.94 25.61
N ALA A 535 18.11 -10.76 26.41
CA ALA A 535 17.82 -10.86 27.84
C ALA A 535 18.09 -9.55 28.63
N ASP A 536 18.87 -8.62 28.07
CA ASP A 536 19.22 -7.34 28.71
C ASP A 536 18.17 -6.25 28.50
N ASN A 537 17.41 -6.35 27.40
CA ASN A 537 16.45 -5.33 26.95
C ASN A 537 15.01 -5.83 26.87
N SER A 538 14.77 -7.11 27.14
CA SER A 538 13.44 -7.72 27.14
C SER A 538 13.36 -8.91 28.10
N ILE A 539 12.16 -9.44 28.32
CA ILE A 539 11.97 -10.73 29.01
C ILE A 539 11.60 -11.79 27.98
N LEU A 540 12.57 -12.66 27.66
CA LEU A 540 12.39 -13.76 26.72
C LEU A 540 11.82 -14.99 27.43
N ILE A 541 10.68 -15.48 26.94
CA ILE A 541 9.96 -16.62 27.49
C ILE A 541 10.46 -17.92 26.84
N PRO A 542 10.84 -18.94 27.63
CA PRO A 542 11.24 -20.24 27.12
C PRO A 542 10.06 -20.95 26.43
N TYR A 543 10.38 -21.85 25.52
CA TYR A 543 9.41 -22.54 24.68
C TYR A 543 9.81 -23.99 24.44
N GLU A 544 8.84 -24.78 23.98
CA GLU A 544 9.05 -26.13 23.46
C GLU A 544 8.69 -26.15 21.97
N MET A 545 9.46 -26.88 21.15
CA MET A 545 9.14 -27.02 19.73
C MET A 545 8.07 -28.10 19.53
N THR A 546 6.93 -27.71 18.99
CA THR A 546 5.77 -28.59 18.81
C THR A 546 5.40 -28.68 17.33
N PRO A 547 5.22 -29.89 16.77
CA PRO A 547 4.79 -30.04 15.39
C PRO A 547 3.31 -29.67 15.21
N LEU A 548 3.00 -29.03 14.09
CA LEU A 548 1.64 -28.74 13.66
C LEU A 548 0.88 -30.04 13.42
N GLN A 549 -0.30 -30.15 14.05
CA GLN A 549 -1.18 -31.30 13.88
C GLN A 549 -2.07 -31.19 12.64
N GLN A 550 -2.17 -30.00 12.05
CA GLN A 550 -2.96 -29.72 10.85
C GLN A 550 -2.35 -28.54 10.07
N ASP A 551 -2.81 -28.33 8.84
CA ASP A 551 -2.48 -27.15 8.05
C ASP A 551 -3.13 -25.89 8.64
N TYR A 552 -2.41 -24.76 8.61
CA TYR A 552 -2.90 -23.43 8.94
C TYR A 552 -2.53 -22.45 7.83
N ALA A 553 -3.46 -22.15 6.93
CA ALA A 553 -3.23 -21.34 5.74
C ALA A 553 -2.02 -21.82 4.92
N VAL A 554 -0.88 -21.13 5.01
CA VAL A 554 0.37 -21.47 4.30
C VAL A 554 1.28 -22.42 5.09
N TYR A 555 0.99 -22.66 6.37
CA TYR A 555 1.79 -23.51 7.24
C TYR A 555 1.28 -24.95 7.18
N ARG A 556 2.15 -25.89 6.82
CA ARG A 556 1.78 -27.30 6.61
C ARG A 556 1.89 -28.12 7.89
N GLN A 557 1.01 -29.11 8.04
CA GLN A 557 1.09 -30.15 9.05
C GLN A 557 2.53 -30.71 9.12
N GLY A 558 3.02 -30.93 10.35
CA GLY A 558 4.39 -31.36 10.61
C GLY A 558 5.43 -30.23 10.68
N SER A 559 5.10 -29.00 10.26
CA SER A 559 5.97 -27.83 10.54
C SER A 559 6.12 -27.61 12.05
N LEU A 560 7.20 -26.97 12.49
CA LEU A 560 7.47 -26.76 13.91
C LEU A 560 7.11 -25.32 14.35
N TRP A 561 6.49 -25.21 15.53
CA TRP A 561 6.24 -23.94 16.21
C TRP A 561 6.82 -23.95 17.62
N ALA A 562 7.30 -22.79 18.08
CA ALA A 562 7.75 -22.61 19.44
C ALA A 562 6.56 -22.33 20.36
N ASP A 563 6.10 -23.31 21.12
CA ASP A 563 5.00 -23.12 22.06
C ASP A 563 5.55 -22.55 23.39
N PRO A 564 5.22 -21.30 23.76
CA PRO A 564 5.83 -20.62 24.90
C PRO A 564 5.27 -21.10 26.24
N SER A 565 6.13 -21.09 27.27
CA SER A 565 5.77 -21.45 28.64
C SER A 565 4.85 -20.39 29.29
N VAL A 566 3.56 -20.72 29.39
CA VAL A 566 2.56 -19.90 30.10
C VAL A 566 2.94 -19.62 31.56
N PRO A 567 3.43 -20.59 32.36
CA PRO A 567 3.88 -20.32 33.74
C PRO A 567 5.05 -19.33 33.82
N ALA A 568 6.02 -19.42 32.90
CA ALA A 568 7.15 -18.49 32.86
C ALA A 568 6.69 -17.07 32.49
N ALA A 569 5.78 -16.95 31.52
CA ALA A 569 5.16 -15.68 31.16
C ALA A 569 4.38 -15.05 32.32
N ALA A 570 3.60 -15.85 33.05
CA ALA A 570 2.87 -15.37 34.23
C ALA A 570 3.82 -14.84 35.32
N LYS A 571 4.97 -15.51 35.54
CA LYS A 571 6.02 -15.04 36.46
C LYS A 571 6.66 -13.73 35.97
N ALA A 572 6.92 -13.60 34.67
CA ALA A 572 7.44 -12.37 34.07
C ALA A 572 6.47 -11.20 34.23
N MET A 573 5.17 -11.43 33.99
CA MET A 573 4.12 -10.44 34.18
C MET A 573 4.07 -9.94 35.63
N ARG A 574 4.05 -10.85 36.62
CA ARG A 574 4.11 -10.47 38.05
C ARG A 574 5.33 -9.62 38.37
N ARG A 575 6.50 -10.02 37.90
CA ARG A 575 7.75 -9.29 38.13
C ARG A 575 7.67 -7.83 37.66
N LEU A 576 7.07 -7.56 36.50
CA LEU A 576 6.96 -6.18 35.99
C LEU A 576 6.04 -5.30 36.85
N VAL A 577 4.95 -5.86 37.38
CA VAL A 577 4.02 -5.15 38.27
C VAL A 577 4.66 -4.93 39.65
N GLU A 578 5.32 -5.95 40.20
CA GLU A 578 5.93 -5.91 41.53
C GLU A 578 7.22 -5.08 41.59
N GLN A 579 7.90 -4.87 40.45
CA GLN A 579 9.20 -4.19 40.36
C GLN A 579 9.17 -3.05 39.32
N PRO A 580 8.46 -1.92 39.59
CA PRO A 580 8.25 -0.86 38.60
C PRO A 580 9.56 -0.20 38.13
N LEU A 581 10.56 -0.04 39.00
CA LEU A 581 11.87 0.49 38.60
C LEU A 581 12.61 -0.43 37.62
N VAL A 582 12.45 -1.75 37.77
CA VAL A 582 13.02 -2.74 36.85
C VAL A 582 12.29 -2.67 35.51
N ALA A 583 10.96 -2.58 35.53
CA ALA A 583 10.14 -2.43 34.33
C ALA A 583 10.51 -1.17 33.54
N GLN A 584 10.63 -0.02 34.21
CA GLN A 584 11.07 1.24 33.61
C GLN A 584 12.47 1.12 33.01
N SER A 585 13.44 0.63 33.79
CA SER A 585 14.83 0.49 33.34
C SER A 585 14.96 -0.44 32.13
N LEU A 586 14.15 -1.50 32.09
CA LEU A 586 14.10 -2.44 30.97
C LEU A 586 13.56 -1.75 29.71
N GLY A 587 12.45 -1.01 29.83
CA GLY A 587 11.87 -0.23 28.72
C GLY A 587 12.80 0.86 28.20
N GLU A 588 13.52 1.56 29.08
CA GLU A 588 14.51 2.58 28.69
C GLU A 588 15.72 1.98 27.96
N ARG A 589 16.18 0.79 28.38
CA ARG A 589 17.19 0.03 27.63
C ARG A 589 16.66 -0.40 26.26
N ALA A 590 15.47 -1.00 26.23
CA ALA A 590 14.81 -1.42 25.00
C ALA A 590 14.73 -0.28 23.97
N ARG A 591 14.29 0.91 24.39
CA ARG A 591 14.21 2.10 23.54
C ARG A 591 15.56 2.51 22.96
N ARG A 592 16.62 2.53 23.77
CA ARG A 592 17.96 2.89 23.31
C ARG A 592 18.47 1.90 22.27
N ASP A 593 18.34 0.61 22.56
CA ASP A 593 18.83 -0.45 21.69
C ASP A 593 18.13 -0.45 20.33
N VAL A 594 16.79 -0.32 20.30
CA VAL A 594 16.04 -0.26 19.03
C VAL A 594 16.28 1.05 18.27
N ALA A 595 16.45 2.18 18.98
CA ALA A 595 16.79 3.45 18.34
C ALA A 595 18.16 3.41 17.66
N GLU A 596 19.09 2.61 18.14
CA GLU A 596 20.38 2.40 17.46
C GLU A 596 20.26 1.36 16.33
N THR A 597 19.80 0.15 16.65
CA THR A 597 19.83 -1.01 15.75
C THR A 597 18.82 -0.94 14.60
N LEU A 598 17.62 -0.42 14.88
CA LEU A 598 16.50 -0.27 13.96
C LEU A 598 16.34 1.16 13.44
N SER A 599 17.36 2.03 13.59
CA SER A 599 17.33 3.37 12.98
C SER A 599 17.25 3.30 11.45
N LEU A 600 16.60 4.31 10.85
CA LEU A 600 16.59 4.50 9.40
C LEU A 600 18.02 4.72 8.86
N GLU A 601 18.87 5.39 9.64
CA GLU A 601 20.28 5.61 9.33
C GLU A 601 21.05 4.28 9.27
N ALA A 602 20.90 3.40 10.25
CA ALA A 602 21.57 2.10 10.24
C ALA A 602 21.08 1.22 9.07
N TYR A 603 19.77 1.21 8.82
CA TYR A 603 19.20 0.47 7.69
C TYR A 603 19.67 1.01 6.35
N GLY A 604 19.63 2.33 6.17
CA GLY A 604 20.09 3.01 4.98
C GLY A 604 21.56 2.76 4.68
N ARG A 605 22.43 2.80 5.72
CA ARG A 605 23.85 2.44 5.59
C ARG A 605 24.05 1.00 5.10
N ARG A 606 23.30 0.03 5.64
CA ARG A 606 23.36 -1.38 5.20
C ARG A 606 22.99 -1.51 3.72
N MET A 607 21.88 -0.89 3.30
CA MET A 607 21.43 -0.92 1.90
C MET A 607 22.42 -0.23 0.96
N ARG A 608 22.84 1.02 1.26
CA ARG A 608 23.81 1.77 0.44
C ARG A 608 25.11 1.00 0.27
N LYS A 609 25.64 0.41 1.35
CA LYS A 609 26.85 -0.42 1.31
C LYS A 609 26.68 -1.56 0.31
N ARG A 610 25.59 -2.33 0.42
CA ARG A 610 25.34 -3.47 -0.47
C ARG A 610 25.19 -3.06 -1.93
N LEU A 611 24.39 -2.02 -2.21
CA LEU A 611 24.19 -1.51 -3.58
C LEU A 611 25.51 -1.00 -4.19
N SER A 612 26.37 -0.36 -3.39
CA SER A 612 27.69 0.11 -3.83
C SER A 612 28.65 -1.05 -4.15
N GLU A 613 28.62 -2.12 -3.35
CA GLU A 613 29.40 -3.35 -3.62
C GLU A 613 28.96 -4.00 -4.94
N LEU A 614 27.66 -4.10 -5.18
CA LEU A 614 27.10 -4.66 -6.41
C LEU A 614 27.49 -3.82 -7.64
N THR A 615 27.47 -2.49 -7.51
CA THR A 615 27.88 -1.56 -8.57
C THR A 615 29.35 -1.77 -8.96
N ARG A 616 30.26 -1.82 -7.96
CA ARG A 616 31.70 -2.09 -8.20
C ARG A 616 31.92 -3.46 -8.84
N GLY A 617 31.21 -4.49 -8.37
CA GLY A 617 31.29 -5.84 -8.94
C GLY A 617 30.82 -5.91 -10.39
N ALA A 618 29.77 -5.15 -10.75
CA ALA A 618 29.30 -5.07 -12.14
C ALA A 618 30.30 -4.33 -13.05
N ALA A 619 30.89 -3.23 -12.56
CA ALA A 619 31.92 -2.50 -13.30
C ALA A 619 33.17 -3.37 -13.56
N ALA A 620 33.63 -4.13 -12.56
CA ALA A 620 34.77 -5.03 -12.71
C ALA A 620 34.51 -6.15 -13.75
N ARG A 621 33.30 -6.72 -13.77
CA ARG A 621 32.92 -7.73 -14.78
C ARG A 621 32.86 -7.16 -16.20
N ARG A 622 32.37 -5.93 -16.36
CA ARG A 622 32.36 -5.24 -17.68
C ARG A 622 33.75 -4.87 -18.17
N ALA A 623 34.68 -4.56 -17.26
CA ALA A 623 36.06 -4.25 -17.63
C ALA A 623 36.87 -5.50 -18.03
N ALA A 624 36.45 -6.68 -17.57
CA ALA A 624 37.12 -7.96 -17.83
C ALA A 624 36.57 -8.71 -19.07
N ALA A 625 35.39 -8.33 -19.57
CA ALA A 625 34.77 -8.86 -20.79
C ALA A 625 35.05 -7.93 -21.97
#